data_AF-A0A554IY20-F1
#
_entry.id   AF-A0A554IY20-F1
#
_cell.length_a   1.000
_cell.length_b   1.000
_cell.length_c   1.000
_cell.angle_alpha   90.00
_cell.angle_beta   90.00
_cell.angle_gamma   90.00
#
_symmetry.space_group_name_H-M   'P 1'
#
loop_
_entity.id
_entity.type
_entity.pdbx_description
1 polymer ?
#
loop_
_entity_poly.entity_id
_entity_poly.type
_entity_poly.pdbx_seq_one_letter_code
_entity_poly.pdbx_strand_id
1 'polypeptide(L)'
;MKFRTKISKTKDGVHTIGQYDLTELIKSKSFADIIFILWRGDLPKEKEKALLEAILVASCENGIEAPSVFVPRISASVGNSMHVALAAGVLSIGERHGGAAESCAEVLKSGLKPGEIVERFKIMPGFGHKGAYLS
;
A
#
# COMPACT_ATOMS: atom_id res chain seq x y z
N MET A 1 -10.80 24.75 -16.20
CA MET A 1 -10.82 23.37 -15.66
C MET A 1 -11.20 23.43 -14.19
N LYS A 2 -12.17 22.63 -13.70
CA LYS A 2 -12.54 22.58 -12.27
C LYS A 2 -11.98 21.30 -11.64
N PHE A 3 -10.95 21.43 -10.80
CA PHE A 3 -10.45 20.32 -9.99
C PHE A 3 -11.40 20.06 -8.80
N ARG A 4 -11.73 18.80 -8.53
CA ARG A 4 -12.56 18.38 -7.39
C ARG A 4 -11.78 17.36 -6.56
N THR A 5 -11.81 17.51 -5.24
CA THR A 5 -11.21 16.56 -4.29
C THR A 5 -12.02 16.52 -3.00
N LYS A 6 -11.92 15.40 -2.27
CA LYS A 6 -12.43 15.22 -0.90
C LYS A 6 -11.31 14.84 0.09
N ILE A 7 -10.05 14.87 -0.34
CA ILE A 7 -8.91 14.36 0.45
C ILE A 7 -8.41 15.40 1.44
N SER A 8 -8.23 16.65 0.99
CA SER A 8 -7.78 17.74 1.84
C SER A 8 -8.38 19.06 1.38
N LYS A 9 -8.48 20.00 2.31
CA LYS A 9 -8.94 21.36 2.03
C LYS A 9 -8.20 22.36 2.90
N THR A 10 -7.88 23.50 2.30
CA THR A 10 -7.42 24.70 2.98
C THR A 10 -8.50 25.77 2.84
N LYS A 11 -8.95 26.35 3.96
CA LYS A 11 -9.88 27.48 3.97
C LYS A 11 -9.58 28.39 5.16
N ASP A 12 -9.38 29.68 4.90
CA ASP A 12 -9.18 30.70 5.94
C ASP A 12 -8.05 30.35 6.93
N GLY A 13 -6.95 29.77 6.43
CA GLY A 13 -5.81 29.33 7.25
C GLY A 13 -5.99 27.99 7.96
N VAL A 14 -7.18 27.39 7.90
CA VAL A 14 -7.45 26.06 8.46
C VAL A 14 -7.16 24.98 7.41
N HIS A 15 -6.38 23.97 7.82
CA HIS A 15 -6.03 22.81 6.99
C HIS A 15 -6.75 21.56 7.51
N THR A 16 -7.34 20.80 6.59
CA THR A 16 -8.10 19.58 6.91
C THR A 16 -7.64 18.40 6.07
N ILE A 17 -7.69 17.21 6.68
CA ILE A 17 -7.62 15.91 5.99
C ILE A 17 -9.00 15.27 6.11
N GLY A 18 -9.67 15.04 4.98
CA GLY A 18 -11.10 14.70 4.95
C GLY A 18 -11.92 15.78 5.65
N GLN A 19 -12.70 15.38 6.66
CA GLN A 19 -13.46 16.29 7.54
C GLN A 19 -12.71 16.73 8.81
N TYR A 20 -11.47 16.27 9.04
CA TYR A 20 -10.77 16.46 10.31
C TYR A 20 -9.76 17.61 10.22
N ASP A 21 -9.68 18.42 11.28
CA ASP A 21 -8.68 19.48 11.43
C ASP A 21 -7.28 18.88 11.62
N LEU A 22 -6.31 19.30 10.79
CA LEU A 22 -4.95 18.79 10.83
C LEU A 22 -4.27 19.05 12.18
N THR A 23 -4.54 20.19 12.81
CA THR A 23 -3.97 20.57 14.12
C THR A 23 -4.45 19.65 15.23
N GLU A 24 -5.70 19.18 15.16
CA GLU A 24 -6.24 18.20 16.10
C GLU A 24 -5.69 16.79 15.83
N LEU A 25 -5.52 16.42 14.56
CA LEU A 25 -4.93 15.14 14.18
C LEU A 25 -3.49 14.99 14.70
N ILE A 26 -2.65 16.02 14.55
CA ILE A 26 -1.24 16.01 14.98
C ILE A 26 -1.09 15.72 16.48
N LYS A 27 -2.04 16.16 17.31
CA LYS A 27 -1.97 16.00 18.77
C LYS A 27 -2.12 14.56 19.24
N SER A 28 -2.83 13.71 18.50
CA SER A 28 -3.34 12.44 19.06
C SER A 28 -3.44 11.26 18.11
N LYS A 29 -3.18 11.42 16.81
CA LYS A 29 -3.35 10.36 15.80
C LYS A 29 -2.01 9.81 15.33
N SER A 30 -1.96 8.49 15.13
CA SER A 30 -0.77 7.81 14.60
C SER A 30 -0.70 7.98 13.08
N PHE A 31 0.47 7.66 12.51
CA PHE A 31 0.64 7.68 11.06
C PHE A 31 -0.35 6.74 10.34
N ALA A 32 -0.65 5.58 10.92
CA ALA A 32 -1.64 4.65 10.37
C ALA A 32 -3.07 5.23 10.40
N ASP A 33 -3.44 5.98 11.44
CA ASP A 33 -4.73 6.69 11.48
C ASP A 33 -4.85 7.66 10.31
N ILE A 34 -3.79 8.41 10.00
CA ILE A 34 -3.77 9.38 8.90
C ILE A 34 -3.87 8.69 7.55
N ILE A 35 -3.10 7.61 7.32
CA ILE A 35 -3.20 6.81 6.09
C ILE A 35 -4.62 6.29 5.89
N PHE A 36 -5.24 5.79 6.97
CA PHE A 36 -6.61 5.27 6.90
C PHE A 36 -7.61 6.36 6.50
N ILE A 37 -7.52 7.57 7.08
CA ILE A 37 -8.37 8.69 6.66
C ILE A 37 -8.15 9.04 5.19
N LEU A 38 -6.89 9.10 4.73
CA LEU A 38 -6.56 9.44 3.34
C LEU A 38 -7.15 8.44 2.33
N TRP A 39 -7.24 7.15 2.71
CA TRP A 39 -7.76 6.10 1.84
C TRP A 39 -9.26 5.86 1.98
N ARG A 40 -9.81 5.98 3.19
CA ARG A 40 -11.19 5.58 3.52
C ARG A 40 -12.12 6.75 3.86
N GLY A 41 -11.57 7.91 4.19
CA GLY A 41 -12.30 9.14 4.51
C GLY A 41 -12.63 9.33 6.00
N ASP A 42 -12.60 8.27 6.81
CA ASP A 42 -12.98 8.28 8.23
C ASP A 42 -11.85 7.74 9.11
N LEU A 43 -11.93 7.95 10.43
CA LEU A 43 -11.01 7.33 11.39
C LEU A 43 -11.20 5.80 11.47
N PRO A 44 -10.12 5.02 11.62
CA PRO A 44 -10.22 3.57 11.78
C PRO A 44 -10.81 3.19 13.13
N LYS A 45 -11.51 2.05 13.18
CA LYS A 45 -11.74 1.31 14.43
C LYS A 45 -10.43 0.68 14.90
N GLU A 46 -10.32 0.38 16.18
CA GLU A 46 -9.11 -0.24 16.78
C GLU A 46 -8.61 -1.48 16.01
N LYS A 47 -9.51 -2.38 15.61
CA LYS A 47 -9.14 -3.58 14.84
C LYS A 47 -8.68 -3.25 13.41
N GLU A 48 -9.25 -2.23 12.79
CA GLU A 48 -8.87 -1.80 11.43
C GLU A 48 -7.49 -1.13 11.45
N LYS A 49 -7.23 -0.32 12.48
CA LYS A 49 -5.92 0.29 12.72
C LYS A 49 -4.85 -0.77 12.94
N ALA A 50 -5.09 -1.71 13.86
CA ALA A 50 -4.16 -2.79 14.17
C ALA A 50 -3.84 -3.64 12.92
N LEU A 51 -4.85 -3.93 12.10
CA LEU A 51 -4.66 -4.63 10.83
C LEU A 51 -3.84 -3.80 9.83
N LEU A 52 -4.14 -2.52 9.67
CA LEU A 52 -3.39 -1.64 8.77
C LEU A 52 -1.92 -1.54 9.20
N GLU A 53 -1.65 -1.37 10.50
CA GLU A 53 -0.29 -1.33 11.04
C GLU A 53 0.46 -2.64 10.76
N ALA A 54 -0.18 -3.79 10.99
CA ALA A 54 0.42 -5.09 10.66
C ALA A 54 0.75 -5.23 9.17
N ILE A 55 -0.15 -4.78 8.28
CA ILE A 55 0.08 -4.80 6.82
C ILE A 55 1.25 -3.90 6.43
N LEU A 56 1.30 -2.67 6.97
CA LEU A 56 2.37 -1.72 6.68
C LEU A 56 3.73 -2.26 7.13
N VAL A 57 3.81 -2.81 8.35
CA VAL A 57 5.05 -3.39 8.89
C VAL A 57 5.49 -4.61 8.09
N ALA A 58 4.57 -5.51 7.75
CA ALA A 58 4.87 -6.70 6.93
C ALA A 58 5.37 -6.33 5.53
N SER A 59 5.04 -5.14 5.03
CA SER A 59 5.41 -4.66 3.70
C SER A 59 6.69 -3.82 3.68
N CYS A 60 7.34 -3.58 4.82
CA CYS A 60 8.48 -2.66 4.89
C CYS A 60 9.74 -3.16 4.17
N GLU A 61 9.99 -4.46 4.13
CA GLU A 61 11.19 -5.05 3.54
C GLU A 61 10.94 -6.52 3.16
N ASN A 62 11.46 -6.95 2.01
CA ASN A 62 11.27 -8.30 1.49
C ASN A 62 12.51 -8.90 0.81
N GLY A 63 13.69 -8.37 1.12
CA GLY A 63 14.99 -8.89 0.70
C GLY A 63 15.66 -8.04 -0.36
N ILE A 64 17.00 -8.01 -0.33
CA ILE A 64 17.81 -7.16 -1.20
C ILE A 64 17.67 -7.47 -2.70
N GLU A 65 17.26 -8.70 -3.03
CA GLU A 65 17.06 -9.17 -4.40
C GLU A 65 15.78 -8.63 -5.04
N ALA A 66 14.85 -8.11 -4.23
CA ALA A 66 13.62 -7.52 -4.75
C ALA A 66 13.94 -6.34 -5.68
N PRO A 67 13.35 -6.25 -6.89
CA PRO A 67 13.59 -5.15 -7.81
C PRO A 67 13.39 -3.76 -7.20
N SER A 68 12.36 -3.59 -6.36
CA SER A 68 12.09 -2.33 -5.64
C SER A 68 13.14 -1.95 -4.59
N VAL A 69 14.05 -2.86 -4.24
CA VAL A 69 15.18 -2.63 -3.32
C VAL A 69 16.50 -2.52 -4.08
N PHE A 70 16.69 -3.34 -5.12
CA PHE A 70 17.91 -3.35 -5.92
C PHE A 70 18.05 -2.13 -6.84
N VAL A 71 17.03 -1.84 -7.64
CA VAL A 71 17.02 -0.72 -8.61
C VAL A 71 17.30 0.65 -7.97
N PRO A 72 16.67 1.06 -6.84
CA PRO A 72 16.96 2.35 -6.24
C PRO A 72 18.42 2.46 -5.78
N ARG A 73 19.06 1.35 -5.36
CA ARG A 73 20.48 1.34 -4.95
C ARG A 73 21.41 1.59 -6.14
N ILE A 74 21.11 1.00 -7.30
CA ILE A 74 21.87 1.26 -8.53
C ILE A 74 21.72 2.73 -8.93
N SER A 75 20.50 3.26 -8.91
CA SER A 75 20.24 4.69 -9.17
C SER A 75 21.04 5.59 -8.21
N ALA A 76 21.06 5.28 -6.91
CA ALA A 76 21.85 6.02 -5.93
C ALA A 76 23.36 5.92 -6.18
N SER A 77 23.87 4.75 -6.59
CA SER A 77 25.30 4.52 -6.80
C SER A 77 25.92 5.34 -7.95
N VAL A 78 25.11 5.79 -8.91
CA VAL A 78 25.55 6.68 -9.99
C VAL A 78 25.45 8.16 -9.64
N GLY A 79 25.15 8.48 -8.37
CA GLY A 79 25.13 9.85 -7.85
C GLY A 79 23.77 10.56 -7.93
N ASN A 80 22.68 9.84 -8.21
CA ASN A 80 21.35 10.44 -8.16
C ASN A 80 20.94 10.81 -6.73
N SER A 81 20.08 11.83 -6.62
CA SER A 81 19.49 12.23 -5.34
C SER A 81 18.60 11.13 -4.74
N MET A 82 18.38 11.20 -3.43
CA MET A 82 17.56 10.21 -2.70
C MET A 82 16.15 10.07 -3.28
N HIS A 83 15.49 11.17 -3.67
CA HIS A 83 14.13 11.11 -4.22
C HIS A 83 14.10 10.49 -5.63
N VAL A 84 15.14 10.69 -6.44
CA VAL A 84 15.27 10.03 -7.76
C VAL A 84 15.49 8.53 -7.57
N ALA A 85 16.36 8.14 -6.64
CA ALA A 85 16.56 6.74 -6.29
C ALA A 85 15.24 6.11 -5.79
N LEU A 86 14.55 6.74 -4.84
CA LEU A 86 13.26 6.29 -4.33
C LEU A 86 12.22 6.12 -5.43
N ALA A 87 12.11 7.10 -6.34
CA ALA A 87 11.19 7.01 -7.47
C ALA A 87 11.49 5.80 -8.36
N ALA A 88 12.77 5.49 -8.63
CA ALA A 88 13.15 4.30 -9.39
C ALA A 88 12.73 2.99 -8.69
N GLY A 89 12.81 2.93 -7.36
CA GLY A 89 12.30 1.80 -6.59
C GLY A 89 10.79 1.64 -6.66
N VAL A 90 10.04 2.75 -6.53
CA VAL A 90 8.58 2.77 -6.67
C VAL A 90 8.14 2.35 -8.07
N LEU A 91 8.82 2.84 -9.11
CA LEU A 91 8.55 2.46 -10.51
C LEU A 91 8.86 1.00 -10.83
N SER A 92 9.61 0.31 -9.97
CA SER A 92 9.85 -1.12 -10.09
C SER A 92 8.70 -1.98 -9.53
N ILE A 93 7.73 -1.37 -8.84
CA ILE A 93 6.51 -2.03 -8.34
C ILE A 93 5.48 -2.07 -9.46
N GLY A 94 4.95 -3.26 -9.76
CA GLY A 94 3.98 -3.47 -10.82
C GLY A 94 3.35 -4.87 -10.76
N GLU A 95 2.73 -5.29 -11.86
CA GLU A 95 1.94 -6.53 -11.92
C GLU A 95 2.68 -7.77 -11.37
N ARG A 96 3.95 -7.94 -11.76
CA ARG A 96 4.78 -9.10 -11.37
C ARG A 96 5.61 -8.88 -10.11
N HIS A 97 5.65 -7.65 -9.58
CA HIS A 97 6.41 -7.27 -8.39
C HIS A 97 5.56 -6.39 -7.50
N GLY A 98 4.86 -7.00 -6.53
CA GLY A 98 3.91 -6.33 -5.62
C GLY A 98 2.43 -6.42 -6.03
N GLY A 99 2.11 -6.69 -7.30
CA GLY A 99 0.72 -6.75 -7.80
C GLY A 99 -0.12 -7.96 -7.35
N ALA A 100 0.48 -8.96 -6.69
CA ALA A 100 -0.22 -10.18 -6.28
C ALA A 100 -1.32 -9.91 -5.22
N ALA A 101 -1.13 -8.91 -4.36
CA ALA A 101 -2.10 -8.57 -3.31
C ALA A 101 -3.41 -8.03 -3.88
N GLU A 102 -3.34 -7.12 -4.86
CA GLU A 102 -4.52 -6.58 -5.56
C GLU A 102 -5.26 -7.70 -6.30
N SER A 103 -4.53 -8.52 -7.06
CA SER A 103 -5.12 -9.65 -7.80
C SER A 103 -5.83 -10.64 -6.87
N CYS A 104 -5.24 -10.95 -5.70
CA CYS A 104 -5.87 -11.80 -4.69
C CYS A 104 -7.13 -11.14 -4.11
N ALA A 105 -7.06 -9.85 -3.77
CA ALA A 105 -8.20 -9.12 -3.23
C ALA A 105 -9.39 -9.08 -4.20
N GLU A 106 -9.14 -8.93 -5.51
CA GLU A 106 -10.17 -8.97 -6.55
C GLU A 106 -10.83 -10.36 -6.64
N VAL A 107 -10.05 -11.44 -6.55
CA VAL A 107 -10.60 -12.81 -6.50
C VAL A 107 -11.48 -13.00 -5.25
N LEU A 108 -11.01 -12.58 -4.08
CA LEU A 108 -11.77 -12.69 -2.82
C LEU A 108 -13.07 -11.88 -2.85
N LYS A 109 -13.09 -10.74 -3.54
CA LYS A 109 -14.28 -9.88 -3.71
C LYS A 109 -15.22 -10.34 -4.83
N SER A 110 -14.75 -11.21 -5.73
CA SER A 110 -15.48 -11.57 -6.96
C SER A 110 -16.83 -12.27 -6.73
N GLY A 111 -17.05 -12.84 -5.55
CA GLY A 111 -18.26 -13.63 -5.23
C GLY A 111 -18.32 -15.00 -5.90
N LEU A 112 -17.27 -15.41 -6.62
CA LEU A 112 -17.15 -16.75 -7.19
C LEU A 112 -17.09 -17.82 -6.09
N LYS A 113 -17.68 -18.98 -6.35
CA LYS A 113 -17.56 -20.12 -5.45
C LYS A 113 -16.15 -20.71 -5.52
N PRO A 114 -15.66 -21.35 -4.45
CA PRO A 114 -14.31 -21.93 -4.43
C PRO A 114 -14.00 -22.86 -5.62
N GLY A 115 -14.94 -23.70 -6.05
CA GLY A 115 -14.74 -24.59 -7.20
C GLY A 115 -14.49 -23.83 -8.50
N GLU A 116 -15.26 -22.76 -8.75
CA GLU A 116 -15.12 -21.91 -9.95
C GLU A 116 -13.78 -21.18 -9.95
N ILE A 117 -13.29 -20.75 -8.78
CA ILE A 117 -11.97 -20.11 -8.65
C ILE A 117 -10.86 -21.09 -9.01
N VAL A 118 -10.91 -22.32 -8.47
CA VAL A 118 -9.87 -23.33 -8.72
C VAL A 118 -9.83 -23.75 -10.19
N GLU A 119 -10.98 -23.86 -10.85
CA GLU A 119 -11.05 -24.18 -12.29
C GLU A 119 -10.56 -23.04 -13.18
N ARG A 120 -10.82 -21.78 -12.78
CA ARG A 120 -10.52 -20.59 -13.57
C ARG A 120 -9.04 -20.20 -13.58
N PHE A 121 -8.32 -20.41 -12.47
CA PHE A 121 -6.96 -19.92 -12.31
C PHE A 121 -5.94 -21.06 -12.36
N LYS A 122 -5.08 -21.05 -13.39
CA LYS A 122 -3.94 -21.97 -13.48
C LYS A 122 -2.89 -21.74 -12.38
N ILE A 123 -2.66 -20.46 -12.04
CA ILE A 123 -1.88 -20.04 -10.86
C ILE A 123 -2.77 -19.06 -10.12
N MET A 124 -3.15 -19.40 -8.89
CA MET A 124 -4.08 -18.60 -8.11
C MET A 124 -3.34 -17.43 -7.43
N PRO A 125 -3.78 -16.17 -7.63
CA PRO A 125 -3.20 -15.03 -6.91
C PRO A 125 -3.30 -15.22 -5.39
N GLY A 126 -2.21 -14.90 -4.68
CA GLY A 126 -2.12 -15.10 -3.23
C GLY A 126 -1.72 -16.51 -2.78
N PHE A 127 -1.54 -17.45 -3.72
CA PHE A 127 -1.10 -18.82 -3.42
C PHE A 127 0.27 -19.14 -4.03
N GLY A 128 1.00 -20.03 -3.36
CA GLY A 128 2.35 -20.47 -3.73
C GLY A 128 3.44 -19.79 -2.92
N HIS A 129 4.38 -20.57 -2.38
CA HIS A 129 5.54 -20.08 -1.65
C HIS A 129 6.77 -20.90 -2.04
N LYS A 130 7.86 -20.24 -2.46
CA LYS A 130 9.13 -20.92 -2.70
C LYS A 130 9.74 -21.27 -1.34
N GLY A 131 9.76 -22.56 -0.99
CA GLY A 131 10.36 -23.06 0.26
C GLY A 131 9.45 -23.89 1.16
N ALA A 132 8.14 -23.96 0.89
CA ALA A 132 7.19 -24.77 1.68
C ALA A 132 7.28 -26.30 1.46
N TYR A 133 8.33 -26.76 0.76
CA TYR A 133 8.63 -28.18 0.49
C TYR A 133 10.00 -28.62 1.05
N LEU A 134 10.61 -27.83 1.94
CA LEU A 134 11.91 -28.14 2.58
C LEU A 134 11.82 -28.12 4.11
N SER A 135 10.74 -28.66 4.66
CA SER A 135 10.64 -29.09 6.07
C SER A 135 10.32 -30.57 6.13
#